data_AF-A0A497PDS8-F1
#
_entry.id   AF-A0A497PDS8-F1
#
_cell.length_a   1.000
_cell.length_b   1.000
_cell.length_c   1.000
_cell.angle_alpha   90.00
_cell.angle_beta   90.00
_cell.angle_gamma   90.00
#
_symmetry.space_group_name_H-M   'P 1'
#
loop_
_entity.id
_entity.type
_entity.pdbx_description
1 polymer ?
#
loop_
_entity_poly.entity_id
_entity_poly.type
_entity_poly.pdbx_seq_one_letter_code
_entity_poly.pdbx_strand_id
1 'polypeptide(L)'
;KTLGFWRLTPGGVYPILQRLEKRGYIKGTRKPEDGRRRKTYEITDEGKKLLETALQKQQQIAKTMRDLISDYARDILNIELPDNIPPFTPNMFSIVNYLKGKPIEDQVRILTKTRERMLKLIKRIDERILQMDVENAKK
;
A
#
# COMPACT_ATOMS: atom_id res chain seq x y z
N LYS A 1 2.50 -15.83 3.22
CA LYS A 1 3.80 -15.12 3.37
C LYS A 1 3.58 -13.64 3.01
N THR A 2 4.07 -12.68 3.77
CA THR A 2 3.81 -11.23 3.57
C THR A 2 4.54 -10.61 2.37
N LEU A 3 5.13 -11.41 1.47
CA LEU A 3 5.93 -10.96 0.31
C LEU A 3 7.02 -9.90 0.65
N GLY A 4 7.46 -9.82 1.92
CA GLY A 4 8.38 -8.79 2.40
C GLY A 4 7.75 -7.41 2.66
N PHE A 5 6.46 -7.24 2.39
CA PHE A 5 5.71 -6.00 2.56
C PHE A 5 5.58 -5.59 4.04
N TRP A 6 5.46 -6.58 4.91
CA TRP A 6 5.48 -6.42 6.37
C TRP A 6 6.57 -7.29 6.97
N ARG A 7 7.55 -6.63 7.62
CA ARG A 7 8.58 -7.25 8.46
C ARG A 7 8.32 -6.86 9.91
N LEU A 8 7.55 -7.66 10.62
CA LEU A 8 7.37 -7.47 12.05
C LEU A 8 8.65 -7.94 12.77
N THR A 9 9.31 -7.03 13.49
CA THR A 9 10.39 -7.41 14.40
C THR A 9 9.81 -8.15 15.60
N PRO A 10 10.59 -9.03 16.27
CA PRO A 10 10.15 -9.68 17.50
C PRO A 10 9.64 -8.65 18.54
N GLY A 11 10.31 -7.49 18.65
CA GLY A 11 9.89 -6.39 19.53
C GLY A 11 8.55 -5.75 19.16
N GLY A 12 8.09 -5.84 17.91
CA GLY A 12 6.80 -5.32 17.46
C GLY A 12 5.64 -6.30 17.63
N VAL A 13 5.88 -7.62 17.47
CA VAL A 13 4.82 -8.63 17.52
C VAL A 13 4.28 -8.83 18.93
N TYR A 14 5.15 -8.99 19.92
CA TYR A 14 4.74 -9.36 21.27
C TYR A 14 3.84 -8.31 21.96
N PRO A 15 4.12 -6.99 21.88
CA PRO A 15 3.23 -5.97 22.42
C PRO A 15 1.84 -5.99 21.77
N ILE A 16 1.77 -6.27 20.46
CA ILE A 16 0.48 -6.37 19.75
C ILE A 16 -0.30 -7.58 20.25
N LEU A 17 0.32 -8.76 20.31
CA LEU A 17 -0.33 -9.98 20.81
C LEU A 17 -0.80 -9.79 22.26
N GLN A 18 0.01 -9.18 23.11
CA GLN A 18 -0.38 -8.90 24.50
C GLN A 18 -1.59 -7.97 24.59
N ARG A 19 -1.66 -6.93 23.74
CA ARG A 19 -2.82 -6.03 23.68
C ARG A 19 -4.08 -6.74 23.16
N LEU A 20 -3.96 -7.55 22.13
CA LEU A 20 -5.08 -8.32 21.58
C LEU A 20 -5.62 -9.33 22.59
N GLU A 21 -4.72 -9.98 23.34
CA GLU A 21 -5.08 -10.92 24.40
C GLU A 21 -5.75 -10.22 25.58
N LYS A 22 -5.21 -9.08 26.04
CA LYS A 22 -5.83 -8.26 27.09
C LYS A 22 -7.23 -7.77 26.73
N ARG A 23 -7.50 -7.56 25.43
CA ARG A 23 -8.82 -7.14 24.93
C ARG A 23 -9.75 -8.33 24.62
N GLY A 24 -9.31 -9.57 24.84
CA GLY A 24 -10.11 -10.76 24.61
C GLY A 24 -10.29 -11.17 23.15
N TYR A 25 -9.54 -10.58 22.22
CA TYR A 25 -9.63 -10.91 20.79
C TYR A 25 -8.82 -12.15 20.41
N ILE A 26 -7.82 -12.51 21.21
CA ILE A 26 -7.07 -13.75 21.09
C ILE A 26 -6.88 -14.38 22.46
N LYS A 27 -6.70 -15.70 22.50
CA LYS A 27 -6.42 -16.49 23.70
C LYS A 27 -5.07 -17.17 23.56
N GLY A 28 -4.20 -17.00 24.53
CA GLY A 28 -2.88 -17.63 24.54
C GLY A 28 -2.78 -18.83 25.47
N THR A 29 -2.54 -20.01 24.91
CA THR A 29 -2.31 -21.25 25.66
C THR A 29 -0.81 -21.55 25.72
N ARG A 30 -0.29 -21.81 26.93
CA ARG A 30 1.08 -22.31 27.12
C ARG A 30 1.05 -23.83 27.10
N LYS A 31 1.74 -24.45 26.15
CA LYS A 31 1.94 -25.91 26.16
C LYS A 31 3.40 -26.21 26.53
N PRO A 32 3.67 -27.13 27.46
CA PRO A 32 5.00 -27.66 27.64
C PRO A 32 5.31 -28.57 26.45
N GLU A 33 6.22 -28.13 25.59
CA GLU A 33 6.71 -28.93 24.46
C GLU A 33 8.24 -28.96 24.58
N ASP A 34 8.79 -30.14 24.86
CA ASP A 34 10.21 -30.47 24.74
C ASP A 34 11.19 -29.45 25.37
N GLY A 35 10.94 -29.09 26.64
CA GLY A 35 11.81 -28.19 27.42
C GLY A 35 11.71 -26.70 27.08
N ARG A 36 10.95 -26.29 26.05
CA ARG A 36 10.71 -24.88 25.69
C ARG A 36 9.27 -24.46 25.98
N ARG A 37 9.11 -23.37 26.73
CA ARG A 37 7.80 -22.76 27.01
C ARG A 37 7.31 -22.00 25.77
N ARG A 38 6.54 -22.66 24.90
CA ARG A 38 5.88 -22.02 23.75
C ARG A 38 4.47 -21.55 24.14
N LYS A 39 4.13 -20.31 23.78
CA LYS A 39 2.77 -19.77 23.89
C LYS A 39 2.13 -19.75 22.49
N THR A 40 1.03 -20.48 22.34
CA THR A 40 0.24 -20.54 21.10
C THR A 40 -0.99 -19.66 21.26
N TYR A 41 -1.28 -18.83 20.26
CA TYR A 41 -2.42 -17.92 20.27
C TYR A 41 -3.51 -18.40 19.32
N GLU A 42 -4.76 -18.28 19.75
CA GLU A 42 -5.95 -18.63 18.98
C GLU A 42 -6.90 -17.43 18.96
N ILE A 43 -7.53 -17.16 17.81
CA ILE A 43 -8.50 -16.06 17.69
C ILE A 43 -9.82 -16.44 18.38
N THR A 44 -10.38 -15.51 19.16
CA THR A 44 -11.70 -15.71 19.78
C THR A 44 -12.82 -15.33 18.82
N ASP A 45 -14.07 -15.67 19.14
CA ASP A 45 -15.21 -15.27 18.30
C ASP A 45 -15.40 -13.75 18.27
N GLU A 46 -15.13 -13.06 19.37
CA GLU A 46 -15.09 -11.59 19.39
C GLU A 46 -13.94 -11.05 18.53
N GLY A 47 -12.78 -11.72 18.52
CA GLY A 47 -11.69 -11.40 17.61
C GLY A 47 -12.06 -11.57 16.14
N LYS A 48 -12.86 -12.59 15.78
CA LYS A 48 -13.36 -12.80 14.42
C LYS A 48 -14.32 -11.69 13.98
N LYS A 49 -15.27 -11.30 14.84
CA LYS A 49 -16.20 -10.18 14.56
C LYS A 49 -15.46 -8.85 14.34
N LEU A 50 -14.46 -8.58 15.19
CA LEU A 50 -13.61 -7.41 15.01
C LEU A 50 -12.84 -7.45 13.69
N LEU A 51 -12.26 -8.61 13.36
CA LEU A 51 -11.52 -8.80 12.11
C LEU A 51 -12.42 -8.56 10.89
N GLU A 52 -13.64 -9.10 10.90
CA GLU A 52 -14.61 -8.90 9.83
C GLU A 52 -14.95 -7.40 9.65
N THR A 53 -15.25 -6.71 10.75
CA THR A 53 -15.51 -5.27 10.73
C THR A 53 -14.32 -4.48 10.19
N ALA A 54 -13.10 -4.85 10.59
CA ALA A 54 -11.87 -4.21 10.13
C ALA A 54 -11.65 -4.44 8.62
N LEU A 55 -11.92 -5.64 8.12
CA LEU A 55 -11.81 -5.97 6.70
C LEU A 55 -12.84 -5.22 5.86
N GLN A 56 -14.09 -5.12 6.33
CA GLN A 56 -15.14 -4.34 5.67
C GLN A 56 -14.75 -2.85 5.58
N LYS A 57 -14.26 -2.28 6.69
CA LYS A 57 -13.81 -0.89 6.71
C LYS A 57 -12.61 -0.66 5.80
N GLN A 58 -11.67 -1.61 5.76
CA GLN A 58 -10.53 -1.56 4.83
C GLN A 58 -11.01 -1.56 3.37
N GLN A 59 -11.97 -2.40 3.01
CA GLN A 59 -12.55 -2.43 1.66
C GLN A 59 -13.24 -1.12 1.30
N GLN A 60 -13.96 -0.52 2.26
CA GLN A 60 -14.61 0.77 2.06
C GLN A 60 -13.59 1.88 1.80
N ILE A 61 -12.54 1.98 2.63
CA ILE A 61 -11.47 2.95 2.45
C ILE A 61 -10.78 2.77 1.09
N ALA A 62 -10.47 1.52 0.74
CA ALA A 62 -9.86 1.18 -0.55
C ALA A 62 -10.74 1.61 -1.73
N LYS A 63 -12.06 1.40 -1.65
CA LYS A 63 -13.01 1.84 -2.67
C LYS A 63 -13.05 3.37 -2.77
N THR A 64 -13.26 4.06 -1.66
CA THR A 64 -13.32 5.54 -1.66
C THR A 64 -12.04 6.16 -2.21
N MET A 65 -10.87 5.62 -1.85
CA MET A 65 -9.60 6.08 -2.41
C MET A 65 -9.48 5.81 -3.91
N ARG A 66 -9.94 4.66 -4.40
CA ARG A 66 -9.98 4.36 -5.83
C ARG A 66 -10.85 5.39 -6.56
N ASP A 67 -12.04 5.67 -6.04
CA ASP A 67 -12.99 6.60 -6.66
C ASP A 67 -12.36 8.00 -6.75
N LEU A 68 -11.80 8.51 -5.65
CA LEU A 68 -11.11 9.81 -5.62
C LEU A 68 -9.94 9.90 -6.61
N ILE A 69 -9.11 8.86 -6.69
CA ILE A 69 -7.98 8.82 -7.64
C ILE A 69 -8.49 8.78 -9.08
N SER A 70 -9.58 8.04 -9.33
CA SER A 70 -10.16 7.90 -10.66
C SER A 70 -10.78 9.21 -11.14
N ASP A 71 -11.51 9.90 -10.27
CA ASP A 71 -12.10 11.22 -10.54
C ASP A 71 -10.99 12.24 -10.85
N TYR A 72 -9.94 12.30 -10.01
CA TYR A 72 -8.79 13.16 -10.28
C TYR A 72 -8.10 12.84 -11.62
N ALA A 73 -7.91 11.55 -11.93
CA ALA A 73 -7.29 11.13 -13.18
C ALA A 73 -8.14 11.52 -14.40
N ARG A 74 -9.47 11.42 -14.31
CA ARG A 74 -10.40 11.84 -15.36
C ARG A 74 -10.40 13.36 -15.51
N ASP A 75 -10.68 14.07 -14.43
CA ASP A 75 -11.04 15.49 -14.48
C ASP A 75 -9.81 16.40 -14.66
N ILE A 76 -8.66 15.99 -14.11
CA ILE A 76 -7.44 16.80 -14.13
C ILE A 76 -6.44 16.28 -15.16
N LEU A 77 -6.30 14.95 -15.29
CA LEU A 77 -5.29 14.35 -16.16
C LEU A 77 -5.84 13.88 -17.51
N ASN A 78 -7.17 13.83 -17.68
CA ASN A 78 -7.86 13.28 -18.86
C ASN A 78 -7.42 11.84 -19.20
N ILE A 79 -7.27 11.01 -18.16
CA ILE A 79 -6.85 9.61 -18.23
C ILE A 79 -7.93 8.74 -17.59
N GLU A 80 -8.38 7.71 -18.30
CA GLU A 80 -9.24 6.66 -17.74
C GLU A 80 -8.39 5.57 -17.09
N LEU A 81 -8.57 5.38 -15.79
CA LEU A 81 -7.94 4.32 -15.03
C LEU A 81 -8.86 3.08 -15.00
N PRO A 82 -8.36 1.87 -15.27
CA PRO A 82 -9.16 0.65 -15.19
C PRO A 82 -9.50 0.30 -13.72
N ASP A 83 -10.66 -0.31 -13.50
CA ASP A 83 -11.23 -0.60 -12.17
C ASP A 83 -10.38 -1.50 -11.26
N ASN A 84 -9.41 -2.22 -11.83
CA ASN A 84 -8.65 -3.26 -11.16
C ASN A 84 -7.29 -2.80 -10.60
N ILE A 85 -7.11 -1.50 -10.34
CA ILE A 85 -5.89 -1.01 -9.67
C ILE A 85 -5.95 -1.39 -8.19
N PRO A 86 -4.99 -2.19 -7.68
CA PRO A 86 -4.95 -2.55 -6.27
C PRO A 86 -4.75 -1.31 -5.39
N PRO A 87 -5.42 -1.23 -4.23
CA PRO A 87 -5.62 0.01 -3.47
C PRO A 87 -4.39 0.57 -2.75
N PHE A 88 -3.16 0.11 -3.03
CA PHE A 88 -1.99 0.53 -2.24
C PHE A 88 -0.67 0.78 -2.98
N THR A 89 -0.65 1.05 -4.29
CA THR A 89 0.60 1.59 -4.89
C THR A 89 0.39 2.58 -6.03
N PRO A 90 0.71 3.86 -5.83
CA PRO A 90 1.15 4.74 -6.91
C PRO A 90 2.67 4.54 -7.11
N ASN A 91 3.09 3.39 -7.66
CA ASN A 91 4.50 3.16 -7.95
C ASN A 91 4.65 2.45 -9.31
N MET A 92 5.68 2.82 -10.07
CA MET A 92 6.05 2.28 -11.40
C MET A 92 6.10 0.74 -11.43
N PHE A 93 6.36 0.10 -10.28
CA PHE A 93 6.29 -1.35 -10.10
C PHE A 93 4.92 -1.96 -10.44
N SER A 94 3.82 -1.25 -10.19
CA SER A 94 2.47 -1.70 -10.56
C SER A 94 2.28 -1.70 -12.08
N ILE A 95 2.77 -0.66 -12.77
CA ILE A 95 2.76 -0.56 -14.23
C ILE A 95 3.61 -1.68 -14.84
N VAL A 96 4.85 -1.85 -14.35
CA VAL A 96 5.74 -2.92 -14.85
C VAL A 96 5.13 -4.31 -14.63
N ASN A 97 4.48 -4.56 -13.49
CA ASN A 97 3.82 -5.85 -13.25
C ASN A 97 2.56 -6.04 -14.10
N TYR A 98 1.76 -4.99 -14.33
CA TYR A 98 0.60 -5.02 -15.23
C TYR A 98 1.01 -5.29 -16.69
N LEU A 99 2.15 -4.76 -17.11
CA LEU A 99 2.63 -4.88 -18.49
C LEU A 99 3.18 -6.27 -18.83
N LYS A 100 3.65 -7.07 -17.86
CA LYS A 100 4.23 -8.41 -18.09
C LYS A 100 3.30 -9.39 -18.84
N GLY A 101 1.98 -9.18 -18.79
CA GLY A 101 1.00 -10.01 -19.50
C GLY A 101 0.63 -9.52 -20.91
N LYS A 102 1.20 -8.41 -21.40
CA LYS A 102 0.89 -7.81 -22.71
C LYS A 102 1.98 -8.11 -23.75
N PRO A 103 1.68 -8.02 -25.06
CA PRO A 103 2.70 -8.11 -26.11
C PRO A 103 3.85 -7.13 -25.90
N ILE A 104 5.07 -7.53 -26.23
CA ILE A 104 6.30 -6.75 -25.99
C ILE A 104 6.23 -5.36 -26.64
N GLU A 105 5.67 -5.26 -27.84
CA GLU A 105 5.48 -3.99 -28.56
C GLU A 105 4.62 -3.01 -27.77
N ASP A 106 3.54 -3.50 -27.16
CA ASP A 106 2.67 -2.68 -26.32
C ASP A 106 3.39 -2.26 -25.02
N GLN A 107 4.19 -3.15 -24.43
CA GLN A 107 4.99 -2.83 -23.24
C GLN A 107 5.97 -1.69 -23.55
N VAL A 108 6.73 -1.82 -24.65
CA VAL A 108 7.71 -0.81 -25.08
C VAL A 108 7.02 0.52 -25.36
N ARG A 109 5.91 0.52 -26.11
CA ARG A 109 5.16 1.74 -26.43
C ARG A 109 4.66 2.45 -25.17
N ILE A 110 4.11 1.71 -24.22
CA ILE A 110 3.55 2.27 -22.98
C ILE A 110 4.67 2.81 -22.08
N LEU A 111 5.77 2.08 -21.92
CA LEU A 111 6.90 2.51 -21.11
C LEU A 111 7.58 3.76 -21.69
N THR A 112 7.73 3.83 -23.01
CA THR A 112 8.31 5.02 -23.69
C THR A 112 7.45 6.26 -23.46
N LYS A 113 6.13 6.17 -23.69
CA LYS A 113 5.21 7.29 -23.43
C LYS A 113 5.19 7.70 -21.95
N THR A 114 5.29 6.73 -21.04
CA THR A 114 5.34 7.00 -19.59
C THR A 114 6.63 7.73 -19.22
N ARG A 115 7.78 7.30 -19.77
CA ARG A 115 9.09 7.96 -19.58
C ARG A 115 9.07 9.41 -20.05
N GLU A 116 8.58 9.67 -21.25
CA GLU A 116 8.50 11.03 -21.81
C GLU A 116 7.67 11.98 -20.93
N ARG A 117 6.56 11.46 -20.37
CA ARG A 117 5.72 12.23 -19.45
C ARG A 117 6.42 12.50 -18.12
N MET A 118 7.13 11.52 -17.57
CA MET A 118 7.92 11.72 -16.34
C MET A 118 9.02 12.77 -16.54
N LEU A 119 9.71 12.75 -17.68
CA LEU A 119 10.72 13.76 -17.98
C LEU A 119 10.12 15.17 -18.04
N LYS A 120 8.91 15.33 -18.58
CA LYS A 120 8.19 16.62 -18.56
C LYS A 120 7.81 17.06 -17.14
N LEU A 121 7.45 16.13 -16.26
CA LEU A 121 7.14 16.44 -14.87
C LEU A 121 8.40 16.82 -14.09
N ILE A 122 9.48 16.06 -14.23
CA ILE A 122 10.79 16.37 -13.64
C ILE A 122 11.22 17.77 -14.07
N LYS A 123 11.13 18.09 -15.36
CA LYS A 123 11.48 19.42 -15.87
C LYS A 123 10.67 20.54 -15.21
N ARG A 124 9.36 20.36 -15.01
CA ARG A 124 8.54 21.37 -14.30
C ARG A 124 8.91 21.51 -12.83
N ILE A 125 9.27 20.42 -12.18
CA ILE A 125 9.75 20.44 -10.79
C ILE A 125 11.05 21.23 -10.72
N ASP A 126 12.00 20.94 -11.61
CA ASP A 126 13.27 21.65 -11.70
C ASP A 126 13.07 23.15 -11.95
N GLU A 127 12.18 23.51 -12.88
CA GLU A 127 11.80 24.90 -13.15
C GLU A 127 11.22 25.60 -11.91
N ARG A 128 10.39 24.90 -11.11
CA ARG A 128 9.82 25.47 -9.88
C ARG A 128 10.87 25.64 -8.78
N ILE A 129 11.80 24.69 -8.65
CA ILE A 129 12.92 24.79 -7.70
C ILE A 129 13.76 26.03 -8.05
N LEU A 130 14.11 26.21 -9.32
CA LEU A 130 14.87 27.38 -9.78
C LEU A 130 14.16 28.70 -9.48
N GLN A 131 12.84 28.77 -9.69
CA GLN A 131 12.05 29.95 -9.33
C GLN A 131 12.12 30.27 -7.84
N MET A 132 12.02 29.25 -6.98
CA MET A 132 12.06 29.41 -5.53
C MET A 132 13.44 29.87 -5.05
N ASP A 133 14.53 29.39 -5.67
CA ASP A 133 15.89 29.84 -5.35
C ASP A 133 16.09 31.33 -5.68
N VAL A 134 15.55 31.79 -6.82
CA VAL A 134 15.59 33.20 -7.23
C VAL A 134 14.74 34.08 -6.30
N GLU A 135 13.58 33.60 -5.85
CA GLU A 135 12.74 34.31 -4.88
C GLU A 135 13.42 34.45 -3.51
N ASN A 136 14.13 33.41 -3.06
CA ASN A 136 14.88 33.44 -1.80
C ASN A 136 16.12 34.35 -1.87
N ALA A 137 16.81 34.42 -3.01
CA ALA A 137 18.00 35.28 -3.18
C ALA A 137 17.68 36.80 -3.23
N LYS A 138 16.40 37.17 -3.36
CA LYS A 138 15.92 38.56 -3.37
C LYS A 138 15.45 39.06 -1.99
N LYS A 139 15.42 38.19 -0.97
CA LYS A 139 15.17 38.54 0.43
C LYS A 139 16.50 38.73 1.16
#